data_AF-A0A3N1XDY2-F1
#
_entry.id   AF-A0A3N1XDY2-F1
#
_cell.length_a   1.000
_cell.length_b   1.000
_cell.length_c   1.000
_cell.angle_alpha   90.00
_cell.angle_beta   90.00
_cell.angle_gamma   90.00
#
_symmetry.space_group_name_H-M   'P 1'
#
loop_
_entity.id
_entity.type
_entity.pdbx_description
1 polymer ?
#
loop_
_entity_poly.entity_id
_entity_poly.type
_entity_poly.pdbx_seq_one_letter_code
_entity_poly.pdbx_strand_id
1 'polypeptide(L)' 'MMEIRMAWSVLLRKDAAGNTISASAWEPDDAIARAELARIIEVANQNYGARSHWLEERSSRRGLFV' A
#
# COMPACT_ATOMS: atom_id res chain seq x y z
N MET A 1 -4.79 0.28 -17.05
CA MET A 1 -5.77 0.09 -15.95
C MET A 1 -5.15 0.72 -14.72
N MET A 2 -5.94 1.38 -13.87
CA MET A 2 -5.41 1.93 -12.63
C MET A 2 -5.42 0.85 -11.56
N GLU A 3 -4.38 0.80 -10.74
CA GLU A 3 -4.27 -0.06 -9.57
C GLU A 3 -3.91 0.80 -8.36
N ILE A 4 -4.44 0.41 -7.21
CA ILE A 4 -4.15 1.01 -5.91
C ILE A 4 -3.52 -0.03 -4.99
N ARG A 5 -2.79 0.44 -3.98
CA ARG A 5 -2.38 -0.39 -2.85
C ARG A 5 -2.30 0.44 -1.58
N MET A 6 -2.55 -0.18 -0.45
CA MET A 6 -2.05 0.33 0.82
C MET A 6 -0.60 -0.09 0.99
N ALA A 7 0.27 0.88 1.20
CA ALA A 7 1.65 0.66 1.61
C ALA A 7 1.81 1.06 3.08
N TRP A 8 2.69 0.36 3.79
CA TRP A 8 3.04 0.69 5.16
C TRP A 8 4.49 0.35 5.47
N SER A 9 5.03 1.04 6.47
CA SER A 9 6.34 0.70 7.02
C SER A 9 6.19 -0.46 8.00
N VAL A 10 6.94 -1.54 7.80
CA VAL A 10 7.06 -2.60 8.82
C VAL A 10 8.03 -2.11 9.88
N LEU A 11 7.51 -1.34 10.83
CA LEU A 11 8.27 -0.83 11.96
C LEU A 11 9.00 -2.01 12.63
N LEU A 12 10.30 -1.81 12.91
CA LEU A 12 11.24 -2.80 13.47
C LEU A 12 11.80 -3.86 12.50
N ARG A 13 11.42 -3.87 11.21
CA ARG A 13 12.07 -4.74 10.22
C ARG A 13 12.87 -3.94 9.21
N LYS A 14 14.14 -4.33 9.08
CA LYS A 14 15.06 -3.82 8.09
C LYS A 14 15.45 -4.92 7.12
N ASP A 15 15.69 -4.56 5.86
CA ASP A 15 16.32 -5.47 4.91
C ASP A 15 17.81 -5.68 5.27
N ALA A 16 18.50 -6.53 4.51
CA ALA A 16 19.92 -6.80 4.72
C ALA A 16 20.82 -5.55 4.53
N ALA A 17 20.32 -4.50 3.87
CA ALA A 17 21.00 -3.23 3.67
C ALA A 17 20.63 -2.18 4.76
N GLY A 18 19.76 -2.51 5.71
CA GLY A 18 19.35 -1.63 6.81
C GLY A 18 18.18 -0.69 6.49
N ASN A 19 17.52 -0.85 5.33
CA ASN A 19 16.37 -0.05 4.92
C ASN A 19 15.08 -0.61 5.51
N THR A 20 14.13 0.27 5.85
CA THR A 20 12.79 -0.14 6.29
C THR A 20 12.11 -0.99 5.22
N ILE A 21 11.59 -2.15 5.61
CA ILE A 21 10.80 -2.99 4.70
C ILE A 21 9.38 -2.43 4.63
N SER A 22 8.84 -2.33 3.42
CA SER A 22 7.42 -2.04 3.19
C SER A 22 6.71 -3.29 2.68
N ALA A 23 5.50 -3.54 3.17
CA ALA A 23 4.62 -4.58 2.65
C ALA A 23 3.44 -3.91 1.95
N SER A 24 2.93 -4.54 0.89
CA SER A 24 1.78 -4.05 0.11
C SER A 24 1.32 -5.09 -0.93
N ALA A 25 0.07 -4.98 -1.39
CA ALA A 25 -0.47 -5.75 -2.50
C ALA A 25 -1.23 -4.81 -3.44
N TRP A 26 -0.96 -4.91 -4.75
CA TRP A 26 -1.67 -4.13 -5.77
C TRP A 26 -3.01 -4.78 -6.10
N GLU A 27 -4.06 -3.96 -6.16
CA GLU A 27 -5.39 -4.36 -6.58
C GLU A 27 -5.97 -3.37 -7.60
N PRO A 28 -6.94 -3.80 -8.44
CA PRO A 28 -7.69 -2.88 -9.30
C PRO A 28 -8.19 -1.65 -8.55
N ASP A 29 -8.05 -0.47 -9.16
CA ASP A 29 -8.68 0.74 -8.64
C ASP A 29 -10.17 0.71 -8.97
N ASP A 30 -10.99 0.41 -7.96
CA ASP A 30 -12.42 0.61 -7.98
C ASP A 30 -12.90 1.36 -6.72
N ALA A 31 -14.14 1.85 -6.78
CA ALA A 31 -14.71 2.67 -5.72
C ALA A 31 -14.83 1.92 -4.38
N ILE A 32 -15.01 0.59 -4.40
CA ILE A 32 -15.14 -0.24 -3.20
C ILE A 32 -13.76 -0.40 -2.56
N ALA A 33 -12.78 -0.88 -3.34
CA ALA A 33 -11.40 -1.05 -2.90
C ALA A 33 -10.83 0.25 -2.30
N ARG A 34 -11.02 1.37 -2.99
CA ARG A 34 -10.55 2.68 -2.52
C ARG A 34 -11.19 3.09 -1.19
N ALA A 35 -12.48 2.88 -1.02
CA ALA A 35 -13.18 3.21 0.22
C ALA A 35 -12.74 2.31 1.40
N GLU A 36 -12.53 1.03 1.14
CA GLU A 36 -12.04 0.08 2.14
C GLU A 36 -10.60 0.40 2.56
N LEU A 37 -9.69 0.59 1.61
CA LEU A 37 -8.31 0.98 1.91
C LEU A 37 -8.23 2.30 2.67
N ALA A 38 -9.06 3.30 2.33
CA ALA A 38 -9.09 4.57 3.06
C ALA A 38 -9.44 4.38 4.55
N ARG A 39 -10.44 3.53 4.86
CA ARG A 39 -10.81 3.20 6.25
C ARG A 39 -9.69 2.46 6.98
N ILE A 40 -9.06 1.51 6.32
CA ILE A 40 -7.94 0.75 6.91
C ILE A 40 -6.77 1.69 7.19
N ILE A 41 -6.40 2.57 6.26
CA ILE A 41 -5.33 3.56 6.41
C ILE A 41 -5.62 4.48 7.59
N GLU A 42 -6.86 4.96 7.74
CA GLU A 42 -7.26 5.80 8.88
C GLU A 42 -7.04 5.08 10.21
N VAL A 43 -7.62 3.89 10.37
CA VAL A 43 -7.50 3.09 11.60
C VAL A 43 -6.04 2.72 11.87
N ALA A 44 -5.30 2.34 10.84
CA ALA A 44 -3.90 1.96 10.99
C ALA A 44 -3.02 3.14 11.40
N ASN A 45 -3.24 4.34 10.85
CA ASN A 45 -2.53 5.54 11.27
C ASN A 45 -2.85 5.98 12.70
N GLN A 46 -4.08 5.73 13.19
CA GLN A 46 -4.42 5.96 14.59
C GLN A 46 -3.66 5.01 15.54
N ASN A 47 -3.47 3.74 15.15
CA ASN A 47 -2.86 2.72 15.99
C ASN A 47 -1.33 2.64 15.90
N TYR A 48 -0.77 2.87 14.72
CA TYR A 48 0.66 2.70 14.44
C TYR A 48 1.42 4.03 14.25
N GLY A 49 0.73 5.15 14.48
CA GLY A 49 1.29 6.50 14.37
C GLY A 49 0.99 7.15 13.02
N ALA A 50 0.97 8.49 13.03
CA ALA A 50 0.61 9.28 11.88
C ALA A 50 1.54 9.01 10.68
N ARG A 51 0.94 8.82 9.49
CA ARG A 51 1.63 8.54 8.22
C ARG A 51 2.39 7.21 8.19
N SER A 52 2.07 6.27 9.07
CA SER A 52 2.60 4.90 9.03
C SER A 52 2.04 4.10 7.85
N HIS A 53 0.85 4.45 7.37
CA HIS A 53 0.14 3.83 6.25
C HIS A 53 -0.31 4.90 5.24
N TRP A 54 -0.18 4.62 3.95
CA TRP A 54 -0.58 5.53 2.87
C TRP A 54 -1.08 4.75 1.65
N LEU A 55 -1.80 5.46 0.78
CA LEU A 55 -2.28 4.92 -0.49
C LEU A 55 -1.28 5.24 -1.60
N GLU A 56 -0.99 4.27 -2.44
CA GLU A 56 -0.22 4.46 -3.67
C GLU A 56 -1.05 4.06 -4.88
N GLU A 57 -0.80 4.72 -6.01
CA GLU A 57 -1.50 4.50 -7.26
C GLU A 57 -0.49 4.19 -8.35
N ARG A 58 -0.82 3.28 -9.27
CA ARG A 58 -0.02 3.04 -10.47
C ARG A 58 -0.88 2.79 -11.70
N SER A 59 -0.41 3.28 -12.84
CA SER A 59 -0.90 2.84 -14.13
C SER A 59 -0.33 1.47 -14.45
N SER A 60 -1.15 0.41 -14.39
CA SER A 60 -0.76 -0.91 -14.86
C SER A 60 -0.97 -1.00 -16.38
N ARG A 61 0.11 -1.36 -17.09
CA ARG A 61 0.03 -1.86 -18.46
C ARG A 61 -0.29 -3.34 -18.35
N ARG A 62 -1.54 -3.75 -18.62
CA ARG A 62 -1.78 -5.15 -18.97
C ARG A 62 -1.10 -5.38 -20.33
N GLY A 63 0.08 -6.00 -20.32
CA GLY A 63 0.87 -6.26 -21.52
C GLY A 63 1.93 -7.33 -21.27
N LEU A 64 1.55 -8.57 -21.60
CA LEU A 64 2.38 -9.75 -21.92
C LEU A 64 3.49 -10.12 -20.92
N PHE A 65 3.19 -11.09 -20.06
CA PHE A 65 4.17 -12.16 -19.83
C PHE A 65 4.26 -12.94 -21.15
N VAL A 66 5.44 -12.91 -21.77
CA VAL A 66 5.86 -13.87 -22.80
C VAL A 66 6.53 -15.04 -22.07
#